data_AF-A0AAN6FFC7-F1
#
_entry.id   AF-A0AAN6FFC7-F1
#
_cell.length_a   1.000
_cell.length_b   1.000
_cell.length_c   1.000
_cell.angle_alpha   90.00
_cell.angle_beta   90.00
_cell.angle_gamma   90.00
#
_symmetry.space_group_name_H-M   'P 1'
#
loop_
_entity.id
_entity.type
_entity.pdbx_description
1 polymer ?
#
loop_
_entity_poly.entity_id
_entity_poly.type
_entity_poly.pdbx_seq_one_letter_code
_entity_poly.pdbx_strand_id
1 'polypeptide(L)'
;MRIISPTTVAEWFRPPGQYSLGVPNPTDLELYNIRTDAWGLLTLAMLLLALADAVPLPASLVGSSLASPNAPSQYKKPYARAAVLITLFHHVATGVGAYQHWRLESHHTVAMDIGVYGNVGLIALGVSALGFGLRDGEQRGGKVKA
;
A
#
# COMPACT_ATOMS: atom_id res chain seq x y z
N MET A 1 -14.04 -18.22 -5.69
CA MET A 1 -13.32 -16.94 -5.54
C MET A 1 -13.72 -16.05 -6.72
N ARG A 2 -14.41 -14.93 -6.48
CA ARG A 2 -14.79 -14.01 -7.57
C ARG A 2 -13.62 -13.06 -7.83
N ILE A 3 -12.99 -13.19 -8.99
CA ILE A 3 -12.09 -12.16 -9.51
C ILE A 3 -13.00 -10.98 -9.88
N ILE A 4 -12.76 -9.81 -9.29
CA ILE A 4 -13.51 -8.59 -9.60
C ILE A 4 -13.11 -8.17 -11.01
N SER A 5 -14.08 -8.01 -11.92
CA SER A 5 -13.78 -7.59 -13.28
C SER A 5 -13.35 -6.12 -13.31
N PRO A 6 -12.47 -5.71 -14.24
CA PRO A 6 -12.10 -4.30 -14.40
C PRO A 6 -13.30 -3.37 -14.63
N THR A 7 -14.39 -3.89 -15.20
CA THR A 7 -15.64 -3.15 -15.39
C THR A 7 -16.33 -2.81 -14.06
N THR A 8 -16.40 -3.75 -13.12
CA THR A 8 -16.94 -3.49 -11.78
C THR A 8 -16.09 -2.47 -11.03
N VAL A 9 -14.76 -2.52 -11.19
CA VAL A 9 -13.87 -1.50 -10.61
C VAL A 9 -14.16 -0.13 -11.22
N ALA A 10 -14.32 -0.05 -12.55
CA ALA A 10 -14.66 1.21 -13.21
C ALA A 10 -15.99 1.79 -12.72
N GLU A 11 -17.00 0.95 -12.50
CA GLU A 11 -18.29 1.37 -11.92
C GLU A 11 -18.13 1.94 -10.50
N TRP A 12 -17.21 1.41 -9.70
CA TRP A 12 -16.97 1.94 -8.36
C TRP A 12 -16.26 3.30 -8.36
N PHE A 13 -15.50 3.63 -9.40
CA PHE A 13 -14.79 4.91 -9.51
C PHE A 13 -15.63 6.00 -10.19
N ARG A 14 -16.62 5.64 -11.00
CA ARG A 14 -17.37 6.59 -11.80
C ARG A 14 -18.35 7.41 -10.96
N PRO A 15 -18.22 8.75 -10.91
CA PRO A 15 -19.12 9.60 -10.16
C PRO A 15 -20.56 9.54 -10.72
N PRO A 16 -21.58 9.67 -9.86
CA PRO A 16 -22.99 9.69 -10.28
C PRO A 16 -23.27 10.76 -11.36
N GLY A 17 -22.59 11.91 -11.30
CA GLY A 17 -22.72 12.98 -12.29
C GLY A 17 -22.18 12.66 -13.69
N GLN A 18 -21.48 11.55 -13.89
CA GLN A 18 -20.97 11.14 -15.20
C GLN A 18 -22.05 10.42 -16.03
N TYR A 19 -23.01 9.77 -15.36
CA TYR A 19 -24.14 9.11 -16.03
C TYR A 19 -25.08 10.11 -16.70
N SER A 20 -25.24 11.31 -16.11
CA SER A 20 -26.04 12.39 -16.68
C SER A 20 -25.39 13.07 -17.90
N LEU A 21 -24.11 12.81 -18.18
CA LEU A 21 -23.37 13.32 -19.34
C LEU A 21 -23.38 12.36 -20.54
N GLY A 22 -24.15 11.26 -20.47
CA GLY A 22 -24.32 10.34 -21.60
C GLY A 22 -23.13 9.41 -21.85
N VAL A 23 -22.28 9.16 -20.85
CA VAL A 23 -21.16 8.21 -20.93
C VAL A 23 -21.43 6.96 -20.07
N PRO A 24 -22.35 6.07 -20.48
CA PRO A 24 -22.83 4.97 -19.65
C PRO A 24 -21.78 3.89 -19.39
N ASN A 25 -20.83 3.70 -20.31
CA ASN A 25 -19.88 2.58 -20.29
C ASN A 25 -18.44 3.06 -20.07
N PRO A 26 -17.60 2.31 -19.31
CA PRO A 26 -16.17 2.55 -19.20
C PRO A 26 -15.51 2.64 -20.57
N THR A 27 -14.67 3.65 -20.76
CA THR A 27 -13.84 3.81 -21.96
C THR A 27 -12.70 2.80 -21.93
N ASP A 28 -12.17 2.45 -23.11
CA ASP A 28 -11.01 1.54 -23.20
C ASP A 28 -9.80 2.08 -22.43
N LEU A 29 -9.64 3.41 -22.37
CA LEU A 29 -8.57 4.07 -21.62
C LEU A 29 -8.74 3.90 -20.10
N GLU A 30 -9.96 4.05 -19.57
CA GLU A 30 -10.25 3.79 -18.15
C GLU A 30 -9.96 2.33 -17.80
N LEU A 31 -10.39 1.38 -18.64
CA LEU A 31 -10.13 -0.04 -18.43
C LEU A 31 -8.64 -0.40 -18.55
N TYR A 32 -7.91 0.23 -19.46
CA TYR A 32 -6.46 0.07 -19.59
C TYR A 32 -5.72 0.58 -18.35
N ASN A 33 -6.09 1.76 -17.85
CA ASN A 33 -5.49 2.34 -16.66
C ASN A 33 -5.76 1.49 -15.42
N ILE A 34 -7.00 1.03 -15.21
CA ILE A 34 -7.35 0.13 -14.09
C ILE A 34 -6.48 -1.13 -14.10
N ARG A 35 -6.30 -1.76 -15.27
CA ARG A 35 -5.48 -2.98 -15.38
C ARG A 35 -4.01 -2.71 -15.13
N THR A 36 -3.47 -1.66 -15.74
CA THR A 36 -2.04 -1.31 -15.64
C THR A 36 -1.69 -0.90 -14.21
N ASP A 37 -2.55 -0.10 -13.58
CA ASP A 37 -2.37 0.33 -12.19
C ASP A 37 -2.46 -0.86 -11.23
N ALA A 38 -3.40 -1.79 -11.44
CA ALA A 38 -3.48 -3.02 -10.63
C ALA A 38 -2.18 -3.84 -10.67
N TRP A 39 -1.56 -4.01 -11.84
CA TRP A 39 -0.26 -4.67 -11.96
C TRP A 39 0.88 -3.87 -11.31
N GLY A 40 0.85 -2.54 -11.41
CA GLY A 40 1.79 -1.65 -10.75
C GLY A 40 1.73 -1.77 -9.23
N LEU A 41 0.53 -1.69 -8.64
CA LEU A 41 0.31 -1.82 -7.21
C LEU A 41 0.70 -3.20 -6.68
N LEU A 42 0.41 -4.27 -7.42
CA LEU A 42 0.86 -5.63 -7.06
C LEU A 42 2.39 -5.71 -7.02
N THR A 43 3.06 -5.13 -8.01
CA THR A 43 4.53 -5.12 -8.08
C THR A 43 5.13 -4.32 -6.92
N LEU A 44 4.58 -3.15 -6.61
CA LEU A 44 5.01 -2.34 -5.46
C LEU A 44 4.79 -3.08 -4.14
N ALA A 45 3.67 -3.78 -3.96
CA ALA A 45 3.41 -4.58 -2.78
C ALA A 45 4.44 -5.71 -2.62
N MET A 46 4.78 -6.43 -3.70
CA MET A 46 5.83 -7.46 -3.68
C MET A 46 7.20 -6.86 -3.34
N LEU A 47 7.52 -5.70 -3.90
CA LEU A 47 8.78 -5.00 -3.61
C LEU A 47 8.87 -4.60 -2.13
N LEU A 48 7.78 -4.06 -1.56
CA LEU A 48 7.73 -3.70 -0.14
C LEU A 48 7.89 -4.94 0.76
N LEU A 49 7.29 -6.06 0.39
CA LEU A 49 7.42 -7.32 1.12
C LEU A 49 8.87 -7.83 1.14
N ALA A 50 9.54 -7.75 -0.01
CA ALA A 50 10.94 -8.11 -0.16
C ALA A 50 11.87 -7.16 0.62
N LEU A 51 11.66 -5.84 0.52
CA LEU A 51 12.49 -4.83 1.20
C LEU A 51 12.30 -4.82 2.72
N ALA A 52 11.11 -5.17 3.20
CA ALA A 52 10.81 -5.27 4.62
C ALA A 52 11.30 -6.57 5.28
N ASP A 53 11.84 -7.51 4.49
CA ASP A 53 12.15 -8.89 4.93
C ASP A 53 10.95 -9.52 5.66
N ALA A 54 9.74 -9.26 5.13
CA ALA A 54 8.49 -9.71 5.71
C ALA A 54 8.15 -11.16 5.32
N VAL A 55 8.76 -11.66 4.23
CA VAL A 55 8.67 -13.06 3.80
C VAL A 55 10.08 -13.56 3.47
N PRO A 56 10.46 -14.76 3.95
CA PRO A 56 11.78 -15.32 3.65
C PRO A 56 11.91 -15.55 2.15
N LEU A 57 12.81 -14.80 1.51
CA LEU A 57 13.12 -14.98 0.11
C LEU A 57 14.03 -16.21 -0.09
N PRO A 58 13.88 -16.95 -1.20
CA PRO A 58 14.81 -17.99 -1.58
C PRO A 58 16.25 -17.48 -1.65
N ALA A 59 17.22 -18.29 -1.23
CA ALA A 59 18.64 -17.90 -1.23
C ALA A 59 19.18 -17.47 -2.60
N SER A 60 18.55 -17.91 -3.70
CA SER A 60 18.88 -17.49 -5.07
C SER A 60 18.49 -16.05 -5.39
N LEU A 61 17.60 -15.43 -4.61
CA LEU A 61 17.10 -14.06 -4.82
C LEU A 61 17.66 -13.07 -3.78
N VAL A 62 18.47 -13.55 -2.83
CA VAL A 62 19.01 -12.77 -1.71
C VAL A 62 20.50 -12.50 -1.96
N GLY A 63 20.91 -11.22 -1.93
CA GLY A 63 22.33 -10.85 -2.04
C GLY A 63 23.16 -11.28 -0.83
N SER A 64 24.48 -11.47 -1.02
CA SER A 64 25.39 -12.08 -0.02
C SER A 64 25.37 -11.44 1.38
N SER A 65 24.98 -10.17 1.53
CA SER A 65 24.88 -9.48 2.82
C SER A 65 23.67 -9.90 3.66
N LEU A 66 22.58 -10.34 3.02
CA LEU A 66 21.35 -10.82 3.66
C LEU A 66 21.35 -12.35 3.84
N ALA A 67 22.17 -13.08 3.07
CA ALA A 67 22.30 -14.53 3.14
C ALA A 67 23.20 -15.05 4.29
N SER A 68 23.90 -14.16 5.00
CA SER A 68 24.81 -14.55 6.08
C SER A 68 24.02 -14.97 7.33
N PRO A 69 24.15 -16.22 7.81
CA PRO A 69 23.44 -16.72 9.00
C PRO A 69 23.73 -15.90 10.27
N ASN A 70 24.89 -15.25 10.31
CA ASN A 70 25.41 -14.48 11.44
C ASN A 70 25.22 -12.96 11.27
N ALA A 71 24.48 -12.49 10.27
CA ALA A 71 24.19 -11.08 10.13
C ALA A 71 23.39 -10.57 11.34
N PRO A 72 23.81 -9.45 11.98
CA PRO A 72 23.06 -8.85 13.08
C PRO A 72 21.61 -8.59 12.67
N SER A 73 20.65 -8.76 13.58
CA SER A 73 19.22 -8.58 13.30
C SER A 73 18.86 -7.19 12.73
N GLN A 74 19.69 -6.18 13.02
CA GLN A 74 19.61 -4.83 12.44
C GLN A 74 19.89 -4.81 10.92
N TYR A 75 20.72 -5.73 10.41
CA TYR A 75 21.01 -5.90 8.98
C TYR A 75 19.95 -6.73 8.24
N LYS A 76 19.07 -7.44 8.96
CA LYS A 76 17.99 -8.23 8.34
C LYS A 76 16.83 -7.35 7.86
N LYS A 77 16.66 -6.14 8.42
CA LYS A 77 15.55 -5.23 8.09
C LYS A 77 15.98 -3.79 7.81
N PRO A 78 16.98 -3.54 6.93
CA PRO A 78 17.58 -2.22 6.76
C PRO A 78 16.59 -1.17 6.25
N TYR A 79 15.57 -1.60 5.49
CA TYR A 79 14.60 -0.71 4.85
C TYR A 79 13.19 -0.80 5.44
N ALA A 80 12.92 -1.69 6.41
CA ALA A 80 11.56 -1.91 6.92
C ALA A 80 10.94 -0.62 7.50
N ARG A 81 11.70 0.16 8.28
CA ARG A 81 11.22 1.43 8.83
C ARG A 81 10.96 2.48 7.74
N ALA A 82 11.85 2.58 6.75
CA ALA A 82 11.69 3.50 5.64
C ALA A 82 10.47 3.11 4.77
N ALA A 83 10.31 1.82 4.48
CA ALA A 83 9.17 1.29 3.74
C ALA A 83 7.84 1.63 4.44
N VAL A 84 7.75 1.42 5.76
CA VAL A 84 6.54 1.77 6.54
C VAL A 84 6.26 3.28 6.54
N LEU A 85 7.29 4.13 6.62
CA LEU A 85 7.10 5.58 6.56
C LEU A 85 6.65 6.04 5.17
N ILE A 86 7.20 5.47 4.10
CA ILE A 86 6.81 5.77 2.73
C ILE A 86 5.36 5.34 2.46
N THR A 87 4.96 4.15 2.93
CA THR A 87 3.58 3.69 2.79
C THR A 87 2.61 4.53 3.62
N LEU A 88 3.00 4.95 4.83
CA LEU A 88 2.22 5.90 5.62
C LEU A 88 1.99 7.22 4.88
N PHE A 89 3.04 7.80 4.30
CA PHE A 89 2.91 9.02 3.50
C PHE A 89 1.97 8.81 2.31
N HIS A 90 2.11 7.70 1.59
CA HIS A 90 1.23 7.35 0.49
C HIS A 90 -0.24 7.25 0.94
N HIS A 91 -0.54 6.54 2.03
CA HIS A 91 -1.91 6.38 2.52
C HIS A 91 -2.52 7.67 3.04
N VAL A 92 -1.71 8.56 3.65
CA VAL A 92 -2.17 9.90 4.02
C VAL A 92 -2.50 10.71 2.77
N ALA A 93 -1.59 10.78 1.80
CA ALA A 93 -1.77 11.60 0.60
C ALA A 93 -2.99 11.13 -0.22
N THR A 94 -3.11 9.82 -0.44
CA THR A 94 -4.24 9.22 -1.17
C THR A 94 -5.54 9.31 -0.38
N GLY A 95 -5.50 9.17 0.94
CA GLY A 95 -6.67 9.35 1.82
C GLY A 95 -7.21 10.78 1.78
N VAL A 96 -6.33 11.80 1.76
CA VAL A 96 -6.74 13.20 1.59
C VAL A 96 -7.39 13.42 0.23
N GLY A 97 -6.81 12.89 -0.85
CA GLY A 97 -7.38 12.99 -2.19
C GLY A 97 -8.75 12.30 -2.31
N ALA A 98 -8.90 11.12 -1.71
CA ALA A 98 -10.17 10.40 -1.64
C ALA A 98 -11.20 11.20 -0.84
N TYR A 99 -10.83 11.76 0.32
CA TYR A 99 -11.72 12.56 1.15
C TYR A 99 -12.25 13.81 0.44
N GLN A 100 -11.40 14.47 -0.36
CA GLN A 100 -11.81 15.64 -1.17
C GLN A 100 -12.95 15.32 -2.14
N HIS A 101 -12.99 14.10 -2.69
CA HIS A 101 -14.07 13.64 -3.56
C HIS A 101 -15.24 13.05 -2.77
N TRP A 102 -14.95 12.29 -1.71
CA TRP A 102 -15.92 11.64 -0.83
C TRP A 102 -16.90 12.65 -0.20
N ARG A 103 -16.41 13.83 0.20
CA ARG A 103 -17.25 14.87 0.81
C ARG A 103 -18.22 15.56 -0.15
N LEU A 104 -18.10 15.33 -1.46
CA LEU A 104 -18.96 15.92 -2.49
C LEU A 104 -19.98 14.87 -2.93
N GLU A 105 -21.26 15.11 -2.68
CA GLU A 105 -22.34 14.17 -3.06
C GLU A 105 -22.33 13.81 -4.56
N SER A 106 -21.91 14.73 -5.43
CA SER A 106 -21.80 14.50 -6.87
C SER A 106 -20.65 13.56 -7.28
N HIS A 107 -19.70 13.31 -6.38
CA HIS A 107 -18.48 12.52 -6.61
C HIS A 107 -18.28 11.40 -5.59
N HIS A 108 -19.19 11.23 -4.63
CA HIS A 108 -19.15 10.15 -3.67
C HIS A 108 -19.48 8.83 -4.37
N THR A 109 -18.51 7.91 -4.36
CA THR A 109 -18.66 6.57 -4.90
C THR A 109 -18.16 5.51 -3.91
N VAL A 110 -18.44 4.24 -4.20
CA VAL A 110 -17.92 3.10 -3.43
C VAL A 110 -16.39 3.11 -3.36
N ALA A 111 -15.71 3.49 -4.44
CA ALA A 111 -14.24 3.60 -4.42
C ALA A 111 -13.76 4.70 -3.47
N MET A 112 -14.53 5.79 -3.29
CA MET A 112 -14.18 6.84 -2.33
C MET A 112 -14.37 6.38 -0.88
N ASP A 113 -15.42 5.61 -0.57
CA ASP A 113 -15.57 5.00 0.76
C ASP A 113 -14.37 4.10 1.10
N ILE A 114 -13.98 3.22 0.17
CA ILE A 114 -12.80 2.38 0.31
C ILE A 114 -11.54 3.24 0.44
N GLY A 115 -11.43 4.29 -0.38
CA GLY A 115 -10.29 5.21 -0.36
C GLY A 115 -10.15 5.97 0.97
N VAL A 116 -11.24 6.38 1.61
CA VAL A 116 -11.17 7.05 2.92
C VAL A 116 -10.92 6.05 4.03
N TYR A 117 -11.81 5.07 4.21
CA TYR A 117 -11.75 4.16 5.35
C TYR A 117 -10.59 3.17 5.25
N GLY A 118 -10.26 2.71 4.04
CA GLY A 118 -9.11 1.85 3.79
C GLY A 118 -7.80 2.55 4.14
N ASN A 119 -7.62 3.80 3.72
CA ASN A 119 -6.41 4.54 4.06
C ASN A 119 -6.32 4.83 5.57
N VAL A 120 -7.42 5.18 6.25
CA VAL A 120 -7.43 5.34 7.71
C VAL A 120 -6.97 4.06 8.42
N GLY A 121 -7.48 2.90 8.00
CA GLY A 121 -7.07 1.60 8.54
C GLY A 121 -5.58 1.31 8.32
N LEU A 122 -5.07 1.54 7.10
CA LEU A 122 -3.66 1.30 6.77
C LEU A 122 -2.72 2.28 7.48
N ILE A 123 -3.16 3.51 7.73
CA ILE A 123 -2.43 4.47 8.56
C ILE A 123 -2.33 3.97 10.00
N ALA A 124 -3.44 3.52 10.59
CA ALA A 124 -3.45 2.98 11.95
C ALA A 124 -2.52 1.75 12.08
N LEU A 125 -2.53 0.87 11.08
CA LEU A 125 -1.62 -0.28 11.02
C LEU A 125 -0.15 0.14 10.89
N GLY A 126 0.16 1.11 10.02
CA GLY A 126 1.54 1.61 9.86
C GLY A 126 2.08 2.28 11.13
N VAL A 127 1.26 3.08 11.82
CA VAL A 127 1.61 3.69 13.12
C VAL A 127 1.84 2.60 14.17
N SER A 128 0.99 1.58 14.21
CA SER A 128 1.16 0.44 15.12
C SER A 128 2.43 -0.35 14.83
N ALA A 129 2.77 -0.56 13.55
CA ALA A 129 4.00 -1.22 13.13
C ALA A 129 5.26 -0.46 13.58
N LEU A 130 5.25 0.89 13.50
CA LEU A 130 6.33 1.72 14.03
C LEU A 130 6.40 1.68 15.56
N GLY A 131 5.26 1.78 16.24
CA GLY A 131 5.17 1.87 17.70
C GLY A 131 5.46 0.57 18.44
N PHE A 132 5.08 -0.57 17.87
CA PHE A 132 5.18 -1.87 18.54
C PHE A 132 6.07 -2.85 17.76
N GLY A 133 5.98 -2.90 16.43
CA GLY A 133 6.69 -3.89 15.62
C GLY A 133 8.17 -3.59 15.39
N LEU A 134 8.55 -2.31 15.34
CA LEU A 134 9.92 -1.88 15.01
C LEU A 134 10.71 -1.29 16.19
N ARG A 135 10.07 -1.03 17.35
CA ARG A 135 10.72 -0.49 18.55
C ARG A 135 11.62 -1.50 19.28
N ASP A 136 11.36 -2.80 19.14
CA ASP A 136 12.14 -3.86 19.81
C ASP A 136 13.59 -4.00 19.31
N GLY A 137 13.89 -3.51 18.11
CA GLY A 137 15.26 -3.47 17.57
C GLY A 137 16.13 -2.37 18.17
N GLU A 138 15.53 -1.30 18.68
CA GLU A 138 16.24 -0.12 19.23
C GLU A 138 16.68 -0.35 20.68
N GLN A 139 15.82 -0.94 21.51
CA GLN A 139 16.12 -1.20 22.94
C GLN A 139 17.23 -2.24 23.15
N ARG A 140 17.42 -3.17 22.21
CA ARG A 140 18.52 -4.16 22.28
C ARG A 140 19.87 -3.61 21.80
N GLY A 141 19.89 -2.62 20.91
CA GLY A 141 21.12 -1.98 20.43
C GLY A 141 21.72 -0.95 21.40
N GLY A 142 20.90 -0.34 22.26
CA GLY A 142 21.33 0.66 23.24
C GLY A 142 21.94 0.10 24.54
N LYS A 143 21.83 -1.21 24.79
CA LYS A 143 22.31 -1.84 26.03
C LYS A 143 23.71 -2.47 25.95
N VAL A 144 24.48 -2.16 24.90
CA VAL A 144 25.91 -2.49 24.85
C VAL A 144 26.71 -1.20 24.97
N LYS A 145 26.79 -0.67 26.18
CA LYS A 145 27.86 0.27 26.58
C LYS A 145 28.31 -0.06 28.00
N ALA A 146 29.61 -0.37 28.08
CA ALA A 146 30.47 -0.60 29.23
C ALA A 146 30.20 -1.86 30.06
#